data_AF-A0A920PB41-F1
#
_entry.id   AF-A0A920PB41-F1
#
_cell.length_a   1.000
_cell.length_b   1.000
_cell.length_c   1.000
_cell.angle_alpha   90.00
_cell.angle_beta   90.00
_cell.angle_gamma   90.00
#
_symmetry.space_group_name_H-M   'P 1'
#
loop_
_entity.id
_entity.type
_entity.pdbx_description
1 polymer ?
#
loop_
_entity_poly.entity_id
_entity_poly.type
_entity_poly.pdbx_seq_one_letter_code
_entity_poly.pdbx_strand_id
1 'polypeptide(L)'
;MSEINPIYFKQLLSGIDFGVKNPSARSMGNFVYLIGDSNTRECMVVDPAWDIDGILKVVEEDEMKLTGALVTHYHPDHVGGEIFGMEITGLAELMEKTLFGLCQQA
;
A
#
# COMPACT_ATOMS: atom_id res chain seq x y z
N MET A 1 -25.65 -21.42 7.58
CA MET A 1 -25.00 -20.12 7.32
C MET A 1 -23.68 -20.40 6.64
N SER A 2 -23.39 -19.78 5.50
CA SER A 2 -22.05 -19.81 4.91
C SER A 2 -21.09 -19.10 5.87
N GLU A 3 -19.98 -19.73 6.24
CA GLU A 3 -18.94 -19.06 6.99
C GLU A 3 -18.46 -17.85 6.18
N ILE A 4 -18.63 -16.66 6.75
CA ILE A 4 -18.05 -15.43 6.21
C ILE A 4 -16.54 -15.63 6.28
N ASN A 5 -15.86 -15.63 5.13
CA ASN A 5 -14.41 -15.66 5.12
C ASN A 5 -13.90 -14.37 5.78
N PRO A 6 -13.24 -14.44 6.95
CA PRO A 6 -12.81 -13.24 7.67
C PRO A 6 -11.63 -12.56 6.96
N ILE A 7 -11.00 -13.19 5.98
CA ILE A 7 -9.81 -12.64 5.33
C ILE A 7 -10.22 -11.66 4.23
N TYR A 8 -9.83 -10.41 4.39
CA TYR A 8 -9.74 -9.44 3.31
C TYR A 8 -8.39 -9.61 2.60
N PHE A 9 -8.43 -9.81 1.29
CA PHE A 9 -7.23 -9.95 0.46
C PHE A 9 -7.46 -9.26 -0.88
N LYS A 10 -6.58 -8.34 -1.24
CA LYS A 10 -6.59 -7.67 -2.54
C LYS A 10 -5.16 -7.58 -3.08
N GLN A 11 -4.96 -8.04 -4.31
CA GLN A 11 -3.73 -7.84 -5.06
C GLN A 11 -3.91 -6.63 -5.97
N LEU A 12 -2.88 -5.79 -6.03
CA LEU A 12 -2.79 -4.60 -6.86
C LEU A 12 -1.52 -4.67 -7.71
N LEU A 13 -1.60 -4.21 -8.95
CA LEU A 13 -0.47 -4.11 -9.88
C LEU A 13 -0.14 -2.64 -10.18
N SER A 14 1.11 -2.26 -9.94
CA SER A 14 1.59 -0.90 -10.19
C SER A 14 1.49 -0.52 -11.67
N GLY A 15 1.09 0.72 -11.94
CA GLY A 15 0.84 1.22 -13.29
C GLY A 15 -0.44 0.71 -13.95
N ILE A 16 -1.22 -0.14 -13.27
CA ILE A 16 -2.51 -0.68 -13.73
C ILE A 16 -3.63 -0.33 -12.75
N ASP A 17 -3.51 -0.77 -11.49
CA ASP A 17 -4.53 -0.53 -10.45
C ASP A 17 -4.28 0.79 -9.69
N PHE A 18 -3.01 1.14 -9.50
CA PHE A 18 -2.55 2.40 -8.92
C PHE A 18 -1.35 2.93 -9.72
N GLY A 19 -0.98 4.20 -9.56
CA GLY A 19 0.17 4.77 -10.28
C GLY A 19 0.02 4.74 -11.80
N VAL A 20 -1.20 4.75 -12.33
CA VAL A 20 -1.52 4.50 -13.76
C VAL A 20 -0.82 5.48 -14.71
N LYS A 21 -0.52 6.69 -14.23
CA LYS A 21 0.18 7.73 -14.98
C LYS A 21 1.71 7.68 -14.84
N ASN A 22 2.24 6.77 -14.02
CA ASN A 22 3.67 6.60 -13.79
C ASN A 22 4.20 5.50 -14.73
N PRO A 23 4.96 5.85 -15.79
CA PRO A 23 5.47 4.87 -16.75
C PRO A 23 6.46 3.90 -16.13
N SER A 24 7.27 4.35 -15.15
CA SER A 24 8.23 3.49 -14.44
C SER A 24 7.50 2.43 -13.61
N ALA A 25 6.43 2.82 -12.90
CA ALA A 25 5.58 1.90 -12.14
C ALA A 25 4.96 0.83 -13.06
N ARG A 26 4.51 1.24 -14.26
CA ARG A 26 3.96 0.31 -15.26
C ARG A 26 5.02 -0.63 -15.83
N SER A 27 6.24 -0.15 -16.05
CA SER A 27 7.33 -0.96 -16.56
C SER A 27 7.87 -1.96 -15.54
N MET A 28 7.94 -1.56 -14.26
CA MET A 28 8.42 -2.45 -13.19
C MET A 28 7.38 -3.52 -12.83
N GLY A 29 6.09 -3.14 -12.77
CA GLY A 29 4.99 -4.07 -12.54
C GLY A 29 5.02 -4.73 -11.18
N ASN A 30 5.26 -3.94 -10.12
CA ASN A 30 5.22 -4.42 -8.74
C ASN A 30 3.82 -4.89 -8.35
N PHE A 31 3.76 -6.04 -7.68
CA PHE A 31 2.57 -6.44 -6.95
C PHE A 31 2.60 -5.88 -5.54
N VAL A 32 1.51 -5.24 -5.15
CA VAL A 32 1.24 -4.79 -3.79
C VAL A 32 0.03 -5.55 -3.29
N TYR A 33 0.06 -5.96 -2.02
CA TYR A 33 -1.03 -6.72 -1.42
C TYR A 33 -1.63 -5.94 -0.25
N LEU A 34 -2.95 -5.90 -0.18
CA LEU A 34 -3.68 -5.50 1.02
C LEU A 34 -4.24 -6.76 1.66
N ILE A 35 -3.87 -7.01 2.91
CA ILE A 35 -4.24 -8.21 3.66
C ILE A 35 -4.79 -7.78 5.01
N GLY A 36 -5.97 -8.28 5.38
CA GLY A 36 -6.64 -7.82 6.60
C GLY A 36 -7.78 -8.70 7.06
N ASP A 37 -8.52 -8.19 8.04
CA ASP A 37 -9.71 -8.83 8.59
C ASP A 37 -10.97 -8.01 8.20
N SER A 38 -11.88 -8.68 7.51
CA SER A 38 -13.12 -8.09 7.00
C SER A 38 -14.11 -7.72 8.12
N ASN A 39 -13.96 -8.28 9.32
CA ASN A 39 -14.81 -7.96 10.47
C ASN A 39 -14.38 -6.68 11.18
N THR A 40 -13.09 -6.58 11.52
CA THR A 40 -12.52 -5.37 12.16
C THR A 40 -12.31 -4.22 11.18
N ARG A 41 -12.31 -4.52 9.87
CA ARG A 41 -12.01 -3.57 8.80
C ARG A 41 -10.58 -3.06 8.86
N GLU A 42 -9.67 -3.78 9.50
CA GLU A 42 -8.25 -3.41 9.56
C GLU A 42 -7.44 -4.21 8.53
N CYS A 43 -6.47 -3.56 7.89
CA CYS A 43 -5.59 -4.20 6.93
C CYS A 43 -4.15 -3.68 7.04
N MET A 44 -3.23 -4.46 6.48
CA MET A 44 -1.84 -4.09 6.25
C MET A 44 -1.54 -4.11 4.76
N VAL A 45 -0.63 -3.24 4.34
CA VAL A 45 -0.07 -3.25 2.98
C VAL A 45 1.25 -4.00 2.96
N VAL A 46 1.49 -4.81 1.93
CA VAL A 46 2.76 -5.50 1.70
C VAL A 46 3.54 -4.78 0.61
N ASP A 47 4.79 -4.42 0.91
CA ASP A 47 5.75 -3.76 0.00
C ASP A 47 5.17 -2.53 -0.75
N PRO A 48 4.67 -1.50 -0.03
CA PRO A 48 4.07 -0.31 -0.65
C PRO A 48 5.10 0.47 -1.49
N ALA A 49 4.70 0.88 -2.70
CA ALA A 49 5.59 1.48 -3.69
C ALA A 49 4.86 2.39 -4.69
N TRP A 50 5.61 3.27 -5.35
CA TRP A 50 5.29 4.03 -6.57
C TRP A 50 4.16 5.07 -6.52
N ASP A 51 3.09 4.85 -5.77
CA ASP A 51 1.95 5.77 -5.62
C ASP A 51 1.20 5.45 -4.31
N ILE A 52 1.73 5.98 -3.20
CA ILE A 52 1.18 5.77 -1.85
C ILE A 52 -0.25 6.32 -1.74
N ASP A 53 -0.53 7.46 -2.36
CA ASP A 53 -1.88 8.03 -2.36
C ASP A 53 -2.86 7.14 -3.12
N GLY A 54 -2.45 6.56 -4.26
CA GLY A 54 -3.24 5.56 -4.98
C GLY A 54 -3.56 4.33 -4.13
N ILE A 55 -2.58 3.81 -3.38
CA ILE A 55 -2.78 2.67 -2.47
C ILE A 55 -3.73 3.03 -1.33
N LEU A 56 -3.53 4.19 -0.68
CA LEU A 56 -4.39 4.67 0.41
C LEU A 56 -5.83 4.89 -0.06
N LYS A 57 -6.00 5.39 -1.29
CA LYS A 57 -7.32 5.54 -1.90
C LYS A 57 -8.02 4.19 -2.10
N VAL A 58 -7.31 3.14 -2.52
CA VAL A 58 -7.90 1.80 -2.62
C VAL A 58 -8.34 1.29 -1.25
N VAL A 59 -7.53 1.52 -0.21
CA VAL A 59 -7.90 1.17 1.18
C VAL A 59 -9.17 1.89 1.62
N GLU A 60 -9.27 3.20 1.32
CA GLU A 60 -10.46 4.01 1.63
C GLU A 60 -11.70 3.56 0.86
N GLU A 61 -11.58 3.31 -0.45
CA GLU A 61 -12.67 2.83 -1.30
C GLU A 61 -13.18 1.45 -0.88
N ASP A 62 -12.29 0.61 -0.35
CA ASP A 62 -12.65 -0.67 0.23
C ASP A 62 -13.19 -0.56 1.66
N GLU A 63 -13.33 0.65 2.21
CA GLU A 63 -13.75 0.95 3.59
C GLU A 63 -12.94 0.17 4.64
N MET A 64 -11.62 0.09 4.42
CA MET A 64 -10.66 -0.51 5.34
C MET A 64 -9.85 0.57 6.04
N LYS A 65 -9.26 0.22 7.19
CA LYS A 65 -8.33 1.03 7.96
C LYS A 65 -6.94 0.40 7.85
N LEU A 66 -6.01 1.14 7.24
CA LEU A 66 -4.61 0.69 7.19
C LEU A 66 -3.98 0.84 8.58
N THR A 67 -3.51 -0.26 9.15
CA THR A 67 -2.91 -0.29 10.50
C THR A 67 -1.42 -0.60 10.49
N GLY A 68 -0.86 -0.98 9.34
CA GLY A 68 0.57 -1.18 9.22
C GLY A 68 1.02 -1.54 7.82
N ALA A 69 2.33 -1.71 7.68
CA ALA A 69 2.96 -2.21 6.47
C ALA A 69 3.86 -3.41 6.82
N LEU A 70 3.86 -4.42 5.97
CA LEU A 70 4.81 -5.51 5.99
C LEU A 70 5.79 -5.32 4.84
N VAL A 71 7.06 -5.18 5.18
CA VAL A 71 8.14 -5.19 4.20
C VAL A 71 8.73 -6.58 4.15
N THR A 72 8.71 -7.22 2.98
CA THR A 72 9.18 -8.60 2.84
C THR A 72 10.70 -8.68 2.81
N HIS A 73 11.37 -7.73 2.15
CA HIS A 73 12.81 -7.64 2.02
C HIS A 73 13.23 -6.21 1.65
N TYR A 74 14.52 -5.89 1.75
CA TYR A 74 15.02 -4.61 1.26
C TYR A 74 15.11 -4.62 -0.26
N HIS A 75 14.41 -3.69 -0.88
CA HIS A 75 14.53 -3.36 -2.28
C HIS A 75 14.36 -1.85 -2.45
N PRO A 76 15.18 -1.20 -3.29
CA PRO A 76 15.11 0.25 -3.38
C PRO A 76 13.77 0.77 -3.94
N ASP A 77 13.02 -0.04 -4.69
CA ASP A 77 11.73 0.32 -5.29
C ASP A 77 10.55 0.32 -4.31
N HIS A 78 10.73 -0.09 -3.05
CA HIS A 78 9.65 -0.07 -2.05
C HIS A 78 10.10 0.19 -0.61
N VAL A 79 11.34 -0.18 -0.24
CA VAL A 79 11.91 0.09 1.10
C VAL A 79 12.86 1.28 1.09
N GLY A 80 13.48 1.59 -0.05
CA GLY A 80 14.63 2.48 -0.12
C GLY A 80 14.67 3.40 -1.32
N GLY A 81 13.71 4.34 -1.37
CA GLY A 81 13.86 5.76 -1.68
C GLY A 81 14.44 6.22 -3.01
N GLU A 82 15.43 5.55 -3.60
CA GLU A 82 16.08 5.99 -4.84
C GLU A 82 16.56 4.81 -5.69
N ILE A 83 16.18 4.79 -6.97
CA ILE A 83 16.80 3.93 -7.99
C ILE A 83 17.16 4.78 -9.19
N PHE A 84 18.40 4.65 -9.69
CA PHE A 84 18.87 5.31 -10.91
C PHE A 84 18.71 6.85 -10.87
N GLY A 85 18.79 7.49 -9.69
CA GLY A 85 18.58 8.93 -9.54
C GLY A 85 17.12 9.38 -9.49
N MET A 86 16.17 8.44 -9.47
CA MET A 86 14.75 8.72 -9.28
C MET A 86 14.36 8.43 -7.83
N GLU A 87 13.76 9.39 -7.15
CA GLU A 87 13.11 9.11 -5.88
C GLU A 87 11.89 8.20 -6.09
N ILE A 88 11.79 7.16 -5.28
CA ILE A 88 10.68 6.22 -5.30
C ILE A 88 9.90 6.37 -4.00
N THR A 89 8.64 6.75 -4.16
CA THR A 89 7.65 6.78 -3.10
C THR A 89 7.36 5.35 -2.61
N GLY A 90 7.23 5.17 -1.30
CA GLY A 90 7.24 3.84 -0.69
C GLY A 90 6.97 3.87 0.81
N LEU A 91 7.62 2.97 1.56
CA LEU A 91 7.45 2.87 3.02
C LEU A 91 7.62 4.21 3.76
N ALA A 92 8.64 5.01 3.41
CA ALA A 92 8.95 6.24 4.13
C ALA A 92 7.80 7.26 4.07
N GLU A 93 7.27 7.50 2.87
CA GLU A 93 6.13 8.40 2.67
C GLU A 93 4.84 7.84 3.33
N LEU A 94 4.63 6.52 3.24
CA LEU A 94 3.52 5.89 3.93
C LEU A 94 3.57 6.14 5.45
N MET A 95 4.76 6.01 6.06
CA MET A 95 4.96 6.30 7.47
C MET A 95 4.67 7.76 7.79
N GLU A 96 5.11 8.70 6.96
CA GLU A 96 4.80 10.13 7.15
C GLU A 96 3.29 10.38 7.16
N LYS A 97 2.58 9.91 6.13
CA LYS A 97 1.13 10.12 5.99
C LYS A 97 0.31 9.44 7.10
N THR A 98 0.75 8.27 7.56
CA THR A 98 0.05 7.53 8.63
C THR A 98 0.39 8.06 10.03
N LEU A 99 1.60 8.57 10.27
CA LEU A 99 1.94 9.24 11.54
C LEU A 99 1.15 10.54 11.74
N PHE A 100 0.94 11.34 10.69
CA PHE A 100 0.13 12.56 10.79
C PHE A 100 -1.36 12.26 11.08
N GLY A 101 -1.89 11.13 10.58
CA GLY A 101 -3.26 10.68 10.88
C GLY A 101 -3.48 10.26 12.34
N LEU A 102 -2.47 9.70 13.00
CA LEU A 102 -2.54 9.33 14.42
C LEU A 102 -2.55 10.55 15.37
N CYS A 103 -1.95 11.67 14.96
CA CYS A 103 -1.89 12.87 15.79
C CYS A 103 -3.16 13.73 15.76
N GLN A 104 -4.07 13.52 14.79
CA GLN A 104 -5.37 14.22 14.71
C GLN A 104 -6.53 13.46 15.38
N GLN A 105 -6.29 12.23 15.86
CA GLN A 105 -7.30 11.40 16.52
C GLN A 105 -7.03 11.20 18.03
N ALA A 106 -6.09 11.96 18.61
CA ALA A 106 -5.74 11.94 20.03
C ALA A 106 -6.16 13.23 20.75
#